data_AF-S3N7R9-F1
#
_entry.id   AF-S3N7R9-F1
#
_cell.length_a   1.000
_cell.length_b   1.000
_cell.length_c   1.000
_cell.angle_alpha   90.00
_cell.angle_beta   90.00
_cell.angle_gamma   90.00
#
_symmetry.space_group_name_H-M   'P 1'
#
loop_
_entity.id
_entity.type
_entity.pdbx_description
1 polymer ?
#
loop_
_entity_poly.entity_id
_entity_poly.type
_entity_poly.pdbx_seq_one_letter_code
_entity_poly.pdbx_strand_id
1 'polypeptide(L)'
;MNRQSGATLVVVMVVSLLIAIITVIAINSSYLGLRQARQGHIYTLLWQNSDAVLFALEDVQLIHQPKAWHGVWEYFSDEQHVQHELIFCYDASASVIDVEQMGVIDSHGKLSTHRGFCQADHVEKESFRGLSQFYIELNRNRLTPFLATPEAMSLGQSVAPHLNQHYEITVISILPQLGLQSLASIAACLQRSKLQAQICLSQMNVRFNVQQAIYSLSGRLQRIA
;
A
#
# COMPACT_ATOMS: atom_id res chain seq x y z
N MET A 1 47.73 -52.03 -42.50
CA MET A 1 47.29 -50.68 -42.02
C MET A 1 45.97 -50.85 -41.29
N ASN A 2 46.01 -51.10 -39.97
CA ASN A 2 44.80 -51.39 -39.20
C ASN A 2 44.19 -50.10 -38.65
N ARG A 3 42.94 -49.86 -39.04
CA ARG A 3 42.10 -48.71 -38.70
C ARG A 3 41.86 -48.66 -37.19
N GLN A 4 42.44 -47.66 -36.53
CA GLN A 4 42.01 -47.22 -35.21
C GLN A 4 40.72 -46.39 -35.36
N SER A 5 39.59 -47.05 -35.60
CA SER A 5 38.27 -46.38 -35.67
C SER A 5 37.45 -46.50 -34.39
N GLY A 6 37.94 -47.23 -33.37
CA GLY A 6 37.25 -47.40 -32.09
C GLY A 6 37.53 -46.27 -31.09
N ALA A 7 38.78 -45.81 -31.00
CA ALA A 7 39.20 -44.81 -30.01
C ALA A 7 38.65 -43.40 -30.33
N THR A 8 38.54 -43.05 -31.61
CA THR A 8 38.03 -41.74 -32.05
C THR A 8 36.55 -41.55 -31.72
N LEU A 9 35.73 -42.61 -31.81
CA LEU A 9 34.30 -42.52 -31.55
C LEU A 9 33.99 -42.30 -30.06
N VAL A 10 34.75 -42.95 -29.16
CA VAL A 10 34.63 -42.76 -27.70
C VAL A 10 35.01 -41.33 -27.31
N VAL A 11 36.10 -40.79 -27.87
CA VAL A 11 36.55 -39.42 -27.58
C VAL A 11 35.51 -38.40 -28.02
N VAL A 12 34.92 -38.55 -29.21
CA VAL A 12 33.87 -37.65 -29.71
C VAL A 12 32.62 -37.71 -28.82
N MET A 13 32.22 -38.89 -28.36
CA MET A 13 31.06 -39.04 -27.47
C MET A 13 31.28 -38.32 -26.14
N VAL A 14 32.45 -38.48 -25.52
CA VAL A 14 32.78 -37.84 -24.24
C VAL A 14 32.84 -36.31 -24.38
N VAL A 15 33.45 -35.81 -25.45
CA VAL A 15 33.55 -34.37 -25.72
C VAL A 15 32.16 -33.77 -25.96
N SER A 16 31.30 -34.45 -26.73
CA SER A 16 29.92 -34.01 -26.96
C SER A 16 29.10 -33.95 -25.66
N LEU A 17 29.28 -34.92 -24.77
CA LEU A 17 28.60 -34.96 -23.47
C LEU A 17 29.03 -33.80 -22.56
N LEU A 18 30.33 -33.49 -22.52
CA LEU A 18 30.87 -32.37 -21.74
C LEU A 18 30.34 -31.02 -22.23
N ILE A 19 30.26 -30.82 -23.56
CA ILE A 19 29.70 -29.60 -24.15
C ILE A 19 28.21 -29.47 -23.80
N ALA A 20 27.44 -30.57 -23.83
CA ALA A 20 26.02 -30.56 -23.46
C ALA A 20 25.79 -30.14 -21.99
N ILE A 21 26.63 -30.64 -21.06
CA ILE A 21 26.53 -30.29 -19.64
C ILE A 21 26.80 -28.80 -19.41
N ILE A 22 27.86 -28.25 -20.02
CA ILE A 22 28.20 -26.82 -19.91
C ILE A 22 27.06 -25.96 -20.47
N THR A 23 26.47 -26.36 -21.60
CA THR A 23 25.35 -25.65 -22.23
C THR A 23 24.11 -25.60 -21.32
N VAL A 24 23.75 -26.71 -20.67
CA VAL A 24 22.61 -26.78 -19.75
C VAL A 24 22.82 -25.91 -18.51
N ILE A 25 24.03 -25.90 -17.96
CA ILE A 25 24.38 -25.08 -16.78
C ILE A 25 24.31 -23.58 -17.12
N ALA A 26 24.81 -23.17 -18.29
CA ALA A 26 24.78 -21.77 -18.73
C ALA A 26 23.36 -21.24 -19.00
N ILE A 27 22.48 -22.11 -19.52
CA ILE A 27 21.07 -21.77 -19.74
C ILE A 27 20.35 -21.64 -18.38
N ASN A 28 20.55 -22.59 -17.46
CA ASN A 28 19.92 -22.53 -16.14
C ASN A 28 20.41 -21.35 -15.28
N SER A 29 21.70 -20.98 -15.34
CA SER A 29 22.20 -19.79 -14.64
C SER A 29 21.59 -18.48 -15.18
N SER A 30 21.30 -18.42 -16.48
CA SER A 30 20.61 -17.28 -17.11
C SER A 30 19.13 -17.18 -16.69
N TYR A 31 18.42 -18.32 -16.56
CA TYR A 31 17.04 -18.35 -16.05
C TYR A 31 16.94 -18.03 -14.55
N LEU A 32 17.92 -18.47 -13.75
CA LEU A 32 17.98 -18.20 -12.32
C LEU A 32 18.30 -16.72 -12.03
N GLY A 33 19.17 -16.08 -12.83
CA GLY A 33 19.45 -14.64 -12.72
C GLY A 33 18.25 -13.74 -13.04
N LEU A 34 17.44 -14.11 -14.05
CA LEU A 34 16.25 -13.32 -14.45
C LEU A 34 15.07 -13.43 -13.48
N ARG A 35 14.97 -14.52 -12.69
CA ARG A 35 13.95 -14.63 -11.63
C ARG A 35 14.28 -13.75 -10.42
N GLN A 36 15.55 -13.46 -10.17
CA GLN A 36 15.99 -12.64 -9.04
C GLN A 36 16.01 -11.14 -9.40
N ALA A 37 16.29 -10.76 -10.65
CA ALA A 37 16.22 -9.38 -11.12
C ALA A 37 14.79 -8.85 -11.35
N ARG A 38 13.79 -9.71 -11.58
CA ARG A 38 12.40 -9.29 -11.83
C ARG A 38 11.66 -8.83 -10.56
N GLN A 39 12.11 -9.21 -9.37
CA GLN A 39 11.44 -8.85 -8.12
C GLN A 39 11.61 -7.36 -7.75
N GLY A 40 12.76 -6.75 -8.08
CA GLY A 40 13.03 -5.34 -7.75
C GLY A 40 12.04 -4.37 -8.39
N HIS A 41 11.70 -4.58 -9.67
CA HIS A 41 10.81 -3.68 -10.43
C HIS A 41 9.38 -3.64 -9.89
N ILE A 42 8.86 -4.76 -9.38
CA ILE A 42 7.49 -4.83 -8.82
C ILE A 42 7.40 -4.02 -7.53
N TYR A 43 8.40 -4.13 -6.66
CA TYR A 43 8.42 -3.33 -5.44
C TYR A 43 8.55 -1.85 -5.76
N THR A 44 9.42 -1.44 -6.70
CA THR A 44 9.54 -0.03 -7.10
C THR A 44 8.21 0.57 -7.54
N LEU A 45 7.40 -0.16 -8.33
CA LEU A 45 6.07 0.30 -8.75
C LEU A 45 5.11 0.44 -7.55
N LEU A 46 5.08 -0.55 -6.65
CA LEU A 46 4.24 -0.48 -5.46
C LEU A 46 4.64 0.67 -4.53
N TRP A 47 5.95 0.94 -4.40
CA TRP A 47 6.49 2.10 -3.68
C TRP A 47 6.04 3.41 -4.33
N GLN A 48 6.19 3.55 -5.64
CA GLN A 48 5.74 4.75 -6.38
C GLN A 48 4.22 4.99 -6.23
N ASN A 49 3.42 3.93 -6.28
CA ASN A 49 1.97 4.04 -6.10
C ASN A 49 1.59 4.45 -4.68
N SER A 50 2.35 4.01 -3.67
CA SER A 50 2.14 4.46 -2.29
C SER A 50 2.58 5.93 -2.11
N ASP A 51 3.71 6.33 -2.69
CA ASP A 51 4.22 7.70 -2.62
C ASP A 51 3.26 8.69 -3.31
N ALA A 52 2.66 8.31 -4.44
CA ALA A 52 1.67 9.13 -5.13
C ALA A 52 0.44 9.44 -4.25
N VAL A 53 0.03 8.47 -3.42
CA VAL A 53 -1.09 8.64 -2.48
C VAL A 53 -0.71 9.61 -1.36
N LEU A 54 0.48 9.42 -0.75
CA LEU A 54 0.96 10.31 0.30
C LEU A 54 1.13 11.74 -0.20
N PHE A 55 1.64 11.91 -1.42
CA PHE A 55 1.73 13.21 -2.06
C PHE A 55 0.35 13.85 -2.27
N ALA A 56 -0.65 13.08 -2.74
CA ALA A 56 -2.02 13.58 -2.90
C ALA A 56 -2.67 14.02 -1.58
N LEU A 57 -2.31 13.38 -0.46
CA LEU A 57 -2.77 13.77 0.88
C LEU A 57 -2.13 15.07 1.38
N GLU A 58 -0.93 15.40 0.91
CA GLU A 58 -0.17 16.59 1.31
C GLU A 58 -0.53 17.84 0.47
N ASP A 59 -1.09 17.63 -0.72
CA ASP A 59 -1.54 18.69 -1.61
C ASP A 59 -3.05 18.94 -1.51
N VAL A 60 -3.42 20.08 -0.90
CA VAL A 60 -4.81 20.50 -0.70
C VAL A 60 -5.55 20.66 -2.05
N GLN A 61 -4.86 20.93 -3.16
CA GLN A 61 -5.50 21.03 -4.48
C GLN A 61 -6.00 19.69 -5.02
N LEU A 62 -5.41 18.60 -4.55
CA LEU A 62 -5.78 17.23 -4.91
C LEU A 62 -6.86 16.65 -3.99
N ILE A 63 -7.45 17.50 -3.14
CA ILE A 63 -8.51 17.11 -2.22
C ILE A 63 -9.81 17.75 -2.66
N HIS A 64 -10.76 16.91 -3.06
CA HIS A 64 -12.11 17.36 -3.34
C HIS A 64 -12.74 17.82 -2.02
N GLN A 65 -13.29 19.04 -2.01
CA GLN A 65 -13.82 19.70 -0.82
C GLN A 65 -12.81 19.80 0.36
N PRO A 66 -11.84 20.73 0.28
CA PRO A 66 -10.86 20.95 1.35
C PRO A 66 -11.47 21.24 2.73
N LYS A 67 -12.70 21.75 2.78
CA LYS A 67 -13.44 21.95 4.04
C LYS A 67 -13.89 20.64 4.67
N ALA A 68 -14.42 19.70 3.87
CA ALA A 68 -14.77 18.36 4.34
C ALA A 68 -13.52 17.60 4.83
N TRP A 69 -12.37 17.86 4.21
CA TRP A 69 -11.08 17.33 4.66
C TRP A 69 -10.68 17.76 6.06
N HIS A 70 -11.05 18.99 6.48
CA HIS A 70 -10.85 19.39 7.88
C HIS A 70 -11.70 18.54 8.83
N GLY A 71 -12.91 18.15 8.40
CA GLY A 71 -13.81 17.27 9.15
C GLY A 71 -13.29 15.84 9.34
N VAL A 72 -12.43 15.34 8.46
CA VAL A 72 -11.76 14.01 8.63
C VAL A 72 -10.93 13.98 9.91
N TRP A 73 -10.29 15.09 10.24
CA TRP A 73 -9.48 15.19 11.45
C TRP A 73 -10.35 15.36 12.68
N GLU A 74 -11.37 16.21 12.60
CA GLU A 74 -12.34 16.43 13.67
C GLU A 74 -13.13 15.16 14.03
N TYR A 75 -13.30 14.24 13.09
CA TYR A 75 -13.93 12.94 13.32
C TYR A 75 -13.33 12.19 14.53
N PHE A 76 -12.00 12.27 14.71
CA PHE A 76 -11.27 11.60 15.79
C PHE A 76 -11.29 12.38 17.11
N SER A 77 -11.89 13.57 17.16
CA SER A 77 -12.05 14.36 18.39
C SER A 77 -13.11 13.76 19.34
N ASP A 78 -14.03 12.96 18.82
CA ASP A 78 -15.00 12.21 19.64
C ASP A 78 -14.32 10.99 20.27
N GLU A 79 -14.45 10.83 21.59
CA GLU A 79 -13.90 9.69 22.33
C GLU A 79 -14.36 8.33 21.77
N GLN A 80 -15.58 8.25 21.21
CA GLN A 80 -16.10 7.03 20.60
C GLN A 80 -15.39 6.67 19.29
N HIS A 81 -14.75 7.63 18.63
CA HIS A 81 -14.13 7.47 17.31
C HIS A 81 -12.61 7.36 17.35
N VAL A 82 -11.98 7.56 18.51
CA VAL A 82 -10.51 7.50 18.69
C VAL A 82 -9.90 6.16 18.24
N GLN A 83 -10.68 5.09 18.25
CA GLN A 83 -10.25 3.75 17.85
C GLN A 83 -10.74 3.33 16.45
N HIS A 84 -11.42 4.22 15.73
CA HIS A 84 -11.87 3.96 14.38
C HIS A 84 -10.71 4.11 13.38
N GLU A 85 -10.82 3.43 12.24
CA GLU A 85 -9.94 3.65 11.08
C GLU A 85 -10.78 4.22 9.94
N LEU A 86 -10.34 5.31 9.33
CA LEU A 86 -10.95 5.80 8.10
C LEU A 86 -10.25 5.16 6.91
N ILE A 87 -11.00 4.68 5.93
CA ILE A 87 -10.52 3.91 4.78
C ILE A 87 -10.90 4.60 3.47
N PHE A 88 -9.96 4.68 2.53
CA PHE A 88 -10.19 5.25 1.20
C PHE A 88 -9.45 4.49 0.10
N CYS A 89 -10.16 4.20 -1.00
CA CYS A 89 -9.60 3.61 -2.21
C CYS A 89 -9.13 4.72 -3.14
N TYR A 90 -7.82 4.80 -3.36
CA TYR A 90 -7.22 5.83 -4.19
C TYR A 90 -7.18 5.39 -5.66
N ASP A 91 -7.87 6.14 -6.51
CA ASP A 91 -7.80 6.00 -7.96
C ASP A 91 -6.71 6.94 -8.50
N ALA A 92 -5.60 6.36 -8.96
CA ALA A 92 -4.49 7.10 -9.54
C ALA A 92 -4.87 7.86 -10.82
N SER A 93 -5.95 7.46 -11.52
CA SER A 93 -6.44 8.14 -12.71
C SER A 93 -7.25 9.40 -12.39
N ALA A 94 -7.91 9.44 -11.23
CA ALA A 94 -8.65 10.61 -10.78
C ALA A 94 -7.71 11.66 -10.18
N SER A 95 -6.58 11.24 -9.59
CA SER A 95 -5.61 12.11 -8.90
C SER A 95 -6.20 13.01 -7.82
N VAL A 96 -7.43 12.72 -7.38
CA VAL A 96 -8.19 13.53 -6.45
C VAL A 96 -8.76 12.63 -5.36
N ILE A 97 -8.65 13.06 -4.12
CA ILE A 97 -9.20 12.39 -2.94
C ILE A 97 -10.59 12.96 -2.68
N ASP A 98 -11.62 12.13 -2.83
CA ASP A 98 -12.99 12.49 -2.48
C ASP A 98 -13.31 12.06 -1.06
N VAL A 99 -13.18 13.00 -0.14
CA VAL A 99 -13.42 12.81 1.29
C VAL A 99 -14.80 12.24 1.56
N GLU A 100 -15.80 12.62 0.74
CA GLU A 100 -17.14 12.11 0.89
C GLU A 100 -17.16 10.60 0.69
N GLN A 101 -16.32 9.98 -0.13
CA GLN A 101 -16.35 8.52 -0.36
C GLN A 101 -15.61 7.72 0.72
N MET A 102 -15.06 8.37 1.75
CA MET A 102 -14.38 7.67 2.83
C MET A 102 -15.31 6.72 3.58
N GLY A 103 -14.72 5.60 3.97
CA GLY A 103 -15.35 4.61 4.80
C GLY A 103 -14.88 4.68 6.24
N VAL A 104 -15.65 4.09 7.13
CA VAL A 104 -15.34 3.98 8.56
C VAL A 104 -15.26 2.51 8.92
N ILE A 105 -14.15 2.12 9.55
CA ILE A 105 -13.98 0.84 10.22
C ILE A 105 -14.06 1.11 11.72
N ASP A 106 -14.96 0.40 12.38
CA ASP A 106 -15.16 0.52 13.83
C ASP A 106 -13.99 -0.08 14.63
N SER A 107 -14.02 0.10 15.95
CA SER A 107 -13.02 -0.44 16.87
C SER A 107 -12.96 -1.98 16.88
N HIS A 108 -13.98 -2.66 16.34
CA HIS A 108 -14.02 -4.11 16.18
C HIS A 108 -13.44 -4.58 14.83
N GLY A 109 -12.97 -3.65 13.99
CA GLY A 109 -12.41 -3.94 12.67
C GLY A 109 -13.47 -4.22 11.61
N LYS A 110 -14.74 -3.86 11.87
CA LYS A 110 -15.84 -4.02 10.92
C LYS A 110 -16.09 -2.71 10.21
N LEU A 111 -16.26 -2.81 8.89
CA LEU A 111 -16.64 -1.68 8.07
C LEU A 111 -18.10 -1.27 8.35
N SER A 112 -18.29 -0.06 8.85
CA SER A 112 -19.60 0.54 9.17
C SER A 112 -20.29 1.10 7.93
N THR A 113 -19.53 1.45 6.90
CA THR A 113 -20.04 2.06 5.66
C THR A 113 -19.78 1.16 4.46
N HIS A 114 -20.73 0.96 3.55
CA HIS A 114 -20.54 0.09 2.38
C HIS A 114 -19.64 0.69 1.27
N ARG A 115 -18.72 1.59 1.62
CA ARG A 115 -17.91 2.42 0.73
C ARG A 115 -16.56 2.76 1.37
N GLY A 116 -15.65 3.31 0.59
CA GLY A 116 -14.31 3.72 1.01
C GLY A 116 -13.22 2.67 0.82
N PHE A 117 -13.57 1.39 0.67
CA PHE A 117 -12.60 0.36 0.30
C PHE A 117 -12.60 0.10 -1.21
N CYS A 118 -11.54 -0.51 -1.71
CA CYS A 118 -11.46 -0.87 -3.13
C CYS A 118 -12.32 -2.09 -3.44
N GLN A 119 -13.44 -1.84 -4.11
CA GLN A 119 -14.41 -2.86 -4.54
C GLN A 119 -13.87 -3.67 -5.73
N ALA A 120 -14.47 -4.84 -6.00
CA ALA A 120 -14.03 -5.75 -7.06
C ALA A 120 -13.86 -5.05 -8.42
N ASP A 121 -14.82 -4.19 -8.81
CA ASP A 121 -14.78 -3.43 -10.06
C ASP A 121 -13.56 -2.50 -10.14
N HIS A 122 -13.16 -1.89 -9.01
CA HIS A 122 -11.96 -1.05 -8.94
C HIS A 122 -10.68 -1.91 -9.02
N VAL A 123 -10.66 -3.06 -8.35
CA VAL A 123 -9.54 -4.01 -8.42
C VAL A 123 -9.36 -4.53 -9.85
N GLU A 124 -10.45 -4.72 -10.59
CA GLU A 124 -10.43 -5.11 -12.01
C GLU A 124 -9.88 -4.00 -12.90
N LYS A 125 -10.38 -2.77 -12.75
CA LYS A 125 -9.94 -1.61 -13.53
C LYS A 125 -8.44 -1.31 -13.34
N GLU A 126 -7.96 -1.35 -12.10
CA GLU A 126 -6.57 -0.99 -11.75
C GLU A 126 -5.61 -2.18 -11.68
N SER A 127 -6.07 -3.35 -12.12
CA SER A 127 -5.36 -4.63 -12.05
C SER A 127 -3.93 -4.55 -12.63
N PHE A 128 -3.74 -3.79 -13.72
CA PHE A 128 -2.44 -3.60 -14.40
C PHE A 128 -1.63 -2.38 -13.91
N ARG A 129 -2.28 -1.41 -13.26
CA ARG A 129 -1.67 -0.13 -12.86
C ARG A 129 -1.20 -0.13 -11.41
N GLY A 130 -1.73 -1.07 -10.63
CA GLY A 130 -1.53 -1.14 -9.20
C GLY A 130 -2.56 -0.27 -8.49
N LEU A 131 -3.11 -0.82 -7.44
CA LEU A 131 -4.21 -0.27 -6.67
C LEU A 131 -3.67 0.17 -5.32
N SER A 132 -4.03 1.37 -4.87
CA SER A 132 -3.63 1.88 -3.56
C SER A 132 -4.87 2.13 -2.70
N GLN A 133 -4.82 1.69 -1.45
CA GLN A 133 -5.82 1.99 -0.44
C GLN A 133 -5.12 2.55 0.78
N PHE A 134 -5.62 3.63 1.36
CA PHE A 134 -5.05 4.19 2.58
C PHE A 134 -6.03 4.15 3.75
N TYR A 135 -5.43 4.13 4.94
CA TYR A 135 -6.10 4.10 6.22
C TYR A 135 -5.60 5.28 7.05
N ILE A 136 -6.49 5.98 7.73
CA ILE A 136 -6.16 7.05 8.68
C ILE A 136 -6.61 6.63 10.07
N GLU A 137 -5.73 6.77 11.05
CA GLU A 137 -6.06 6.59 12.47
C GLU A 137 -5.34 7.62 13.34
N LEU A 138 -5.80 7.77 14.57
CA LEU A 138 -5.12 8.58 15.57
C LEU A 138 -3.88 7.84 16.11
N ASN A 139 -2.72 8.47 16.07
CA ASN A 139 -1.50 7.93 16.66
C ASN A 139 -1.51 8.10 18.17
N ARG A 140 -1.99 7.06 18.87
CA ARG A 140 -2.17 7.07 20.32
C ARG A 140 -0.87 7.10 21.12
N ASN A 141 0.24 6.65 20.53
CA ASN A 141 1.56 6.62 21.20
C ASN A 141 2.22 7.99 21.27
N ARG A 142 1.67 8.98 20.54
CA ARG A 142 2.17 10.36 20.46
C ARG A 142 1.18 11.38 21.03
N LEU A 143 0.14 10.93 21.74
CA LEU A 143 -0.80 11.82 22.40
C LEU A 143 -0.07 12.57 23.51
N THR A 144 0.03 13.89 23.40
CA THR A 144 0.40 14.72 24.53
C THR A 144 -0.79 14.77 25.50
N PRO A 145 -0.60 14.55 26.82
CA PRO A 145 -1.68 14.32 27.78
C PRO A 145 -2.52 15.57 28.14
N PHE A 146 -2.42 16.65 27.36
CA PHE A 146 -3.20 17.87 27.54
C PHE A 146 -4.05 18.15 26.30
N LEU A 147 -5.15 17.40 26.20
CA LEU A 147 -6.19 17.54 25.18
C LEU A 147 -7.10 18.77 25.35
N ALA A 148 -6.80 19.69 26.28
CA ALA A 148 -7.73 20.78 26.62
C ALA A 148 -7.11 22.10 27.12
N THR A 149 -5.84 22.38 26.82
CA THR A 149 -5.29 23.73 27.11
C THR A 149 -4.99 24.44 25.80
N PRO A 150 -5.85 25.39 25.35
CA PRO A 150 -5.48 26.29 24.28
C PRO A 150 -4.22 27.03 24.70
N GLU A 151 -3.11 26.76 24.00
CA GLU A 151 -1.86 27.47 24.22
C GLU A 151 -2.07 28.93 23.79
N ALA A 152 -2.19 29.83 24.77
CA ALA A 152 -2.18 31.30 24.64
C ALA A 152 -3.21 31.95 23.70
N MET A 153 -4.51 31.82 23.99
CA MET A 153 -5.54 32.64 23.33
C MET A 153 -5.87 33.93 24.11
N SER A 154 -5.69 35.08 23.46
CA SER A 154 -6.28 36.34 23.88
C SER A 154 -7.80 36.29 23.65
N LEU A 155 -8.57 36.81 24.62
CA LEU A 155 -10.03 36.89 24.57
C LEU A 155 -10.46 37.68 23.31
N GLY A 156 -10.92 36.98 22.27
CA GLY A 156 -11.39 37.60 21.02
C GLY A 156 -11.12 36.82 19.73
N GLN A 157 -10.33 35.74 19.76
CA GLN A 157 -10.15 34.86 18.59
C GLN A 157 -11.13 33.69 18.62
N SER A 158 -11.90 33.53 17.54
CA SER A 158 -12.97 32.55 17.37
C SER A 158 -12.53 31.23 16.71
N VAL A 159 -11.24 30.88 16.79
CA VAL A 159 -10.70 29.66 16.19
C VAL A 159 -10.33 28.71 17.32
N ALA A 160 -11.09 27.64 17.49
CA ALA A 160 -10.76 26.56 18.41
C ALA A 160 -9.36 25.98 18.08
N PRO A 161 -8.56 25.59 19.08
CA PRO A 161 -7.17 25.19 18.84
C PRO A 161 -7.14 23.95 17.95
N HIS A 162 -6.37 24.02 16.86
CA HIS A 162 -5.99 22.84 16.10
C HIS A 162 -5.25 21.90 17.05
N LEU A 163 -5.90 20.78 17.38
CA LEU A 163 -5.38 19.84 18.36
C LEU A 163 -4.01 19.35 17.91
N ASN A 164 -3.07 19.31 18.86
CA ASN A 164 -1.70 18.79 18.71
C ASN A 164 -1.73 17.25 18.62
N GLN A 165 -2.55 16.74 17.71
CA GLN A 165 -2.82 15.35 17.45
C GLN A 165 -1.93 14.87 16.31
N HIS A 166 -1.41 13.66 16.51
CA HIS A 166 -0.67 12.95 15.49
C HIS A 166 -1.56 11.91 14.85
N TYR A 167 -1.54 11.85 13.53
CA TYR A 167 -2.30 10.89 12.74
C TYR A 167 -1.32 9.94 12.07
N GLU A 168 -1.66 8.65 12.07
CA GLU A 168 -0.93 7.66 11.30
C GLU A 168 -1.72 7.36 10.03
N ILE A 169 -1.08 7.55 8.89
CA ILE A 169 -1.61 7.15 7.59
C ILE A 169 -0.86 5.92 7.13
N THR A 170 -1.59 4.84 6.88
CA THR A 170 -1.05 3.60 6.32
C THR A 170 -1.56 3.43 4.91
N VAL A 171 -0.67 3.36 3.93
CA VAL A 171 -1.00 3.09 2.52
C VAL A 171 -0.64 1.64 2.19
N ILE A 172 -1.61 0.89 1.70
CA ILE A 172 -1.43 -0.46 1.17
C ILE A 172 -1.57 -0.39 -0.35
N SER A 173 -0.47 -0.64 -1.05
CA SER A 173 -0.47 -0.76 -2.51
C SER A 173 -0.41 -2.23 -2.90
N ILE A 174 -1.24 -2.65 -3.84
CA ILE A 174 -1.30 -4.01 -4.35
C ILE A 174 -1.20 -4.06 -5.88
N LEU A 175 -0.68 -5.18 -6.40
CA LEU A 175 -0.73 -5.50 -7.82
C LEU A 175 -1.55 -6.78 -7.99
N PRO A 176 -2.88 -6.66 -8.25
CA PRO A 176 -3.80 -7.80 -8.21
C PRO A 176 -3.43 -8.95 -9.15
N GLN A 177 -2.85 -8.64 -10.31
CA GLN A 177 -2.54 -9.62 -11.38
C GLN A 177 -1.39 -10.57 -11.08
N LEU A 178 -0.61 -10.26 -10.06
CA LEU A 178 0.46 -11.14 -9.61
C LEU A 178 -0.05 -12.21 -8.64
N GLY A 179 -1.33 -12.13 -8.23
CA GLY A 179 -2.00 -13.11 -7.42
C GLY A 179 -2.74 -14.16 -8.25
N LEU A 180 -2.85 -15.38 -7.71
CA LEU A 180 -3.63 -16.48 -8.29
C LEU A 180 -5.11 -16.45 -7.84
N GLN A 181 -5.52 -15.42 -7.12
CA GLN A 181 -6.82 -15.34 -6.44
C GLN A 181 -7.82 -14.50 -7.21
N SER A 182 -9.11 -14.70 -6.93
CA SER A 182 -10.17 -13.89 -7.53
C SER A 182 -10.10 -12.44 -7.05
N LEU A 183 -10.46 -11.49 -7.92
CA LEU A 183 -10.51 -10.07 -7.57
C LEU A 183 -11.52 -9.80 -6.44
N ALA A 184 -12.60 -10.57 -6.38
CA ALA A 184 -13.58 -10.53 -5.31
C ALA A 184 -12.99 -10.91 -3.93
N SER A 185 -12.13 -11.95 -3.87
CA SER A 185 -11.44 -12.31 -2.62
C SER A 185 -10.46 -11.23 -2.18
N ILE A 186 -9.80 -10.54 -3.12
CA ILE A 186 -8.91 -9.41 -2.80
C ILE A 186 -9.72 -8.25 -2.22
N ALA A 187 -10.82 -7.85 -2.87
CA ALA A 187 -11.72 -6.82 -2.37
C ALA A 187 -12.27 -7.18 -0.97
N ALA A 188 -12.60 -8.46 -0.73
CA ALA A 188 -13.07 -8.94 0.56
C ALA A 188 -12.02 -8.90 1.69
N CYS A 189 -10.73 -8.82 1.35
CA CYS A 189 -9.66 -8.53 2.31
C CYS A 189 -9.54 -7.02 2.57
N LEU A 190 -9.68 -6.21 1.53
CA LEU A 190 -9.49 -4.76 1.60
C LEU A 190 -10.60 -4.02 2.37
N GLN A 191 -11.77 -4.63 2.55
CA GLN A 191 -12.85 -4.10 3.40
C GLN A 191 -12.58 -4.22 4.92
N ARG A 192 -11.48 -4.85 5.33
CA ARG A 192 -11.16 -5.09 6.75
C ARG A 192 -10.23 -4.01 7.30
N SER A 193 -10.00 -4.00 8.61
CA SER A 193 -9.01 -3.10 9.24
C SER A 193 -7.62 -3.29 8.63
N LYS A 194 -6.75 -2.26 8.74
CA LYS A 194 -5.42 -2.26 8.11
C LYS A 194 -4.62 -3.52 8.41
N LEU A 195 -4.66 -3.98 9.66
CA LEU A 195 -3.94 -5.17 10.12
C LEU A 195 -4.55 -6.45 9.54
N GLN A 196 -5.88 -6.57 9.58
CA GLN A 196 -6.59 -7.73 9.06
C GLN A 196 -6.47 -7.84 7.54
N ALA A 197 -6.47 -6.70 6.83
CA ALA A 197 -6.26 -6.64 5.39
C ALA A 197 -4.86 -7.17 5.02
N GLN A 198 -3.81 -6.74 5.71
CA GLN A 198 -2.43 -7.24 5.50
C GLN A 198 -2.31 -8.75 5.75
N ILE A 199 -2.90 -9.24 6.85
CA ILE A 199 -2.92 -10.68 7.16
C ILE A 199 -3.66 -11.45 6.05
N CYS A 200 -4.83 -10.95 5.63
CA CYS A 200 -5.64 -11.58 4.59
C CYS A 200 -4.92 -11.63 3.22
N LEU A 201 -4.29 -10.52 2.81
CA LEU A 201 -3.51 -10.44 1.58
C LEU A 201 -2.27 -11.35 1.60
N SER A 202 -1.57 -11.41 2.74
CA SER A 202 -0.39 -12.28 2.89
C SER A 202 -0.76 -13.77 2.86
N GLN A 203 -1.85 -14.17 3.51
CA GLN A 203 -2.38 -15.55 3.45
C GLN A 203 -2.75 -15.98 2.03
N MET A 204 -3.21 -15.03 1.21
CA MET A 204 -3.54 -15.23 -0.20
C MET A 204 -2.33 -15.16 -1.15
N ASN A 205 -1.12 -14.92 -0.63
CA ASN A 205 0.10 -14.74 -1.40
C ASN A 205 0.00 -13.62 -2.46
N VAL A 206 -0.79 -12.57 -2.16
CA VAL A 206 -0.86 -11.37 -2.99
C VAL A 206 0.39 -10.54 -2.75
N ARG A 207 0.98 -9.97 -3.80
CA ARG A 207 2.11 -9.05 -3.66
C ARG A 207 1.58 -7.66 -3.30
N PHE A 208 1.99 -7.17 -2.14
CA PHE A 208 1.62 -5.84 -1.66
C PHE A 208 2.82 -5.13 -1.03
N ASN A 209 2.71 -3.81 -0.93
CA ASN A 209 3.61 -2.95 -0.18
C ASN A 209 2.80 -2.18 0.86
N VAL A 210 3.41 -1.94 2.02
CA VAL A 210 2.83 -1.11 3.07
C VAL A 210 3.78 0.05 3.33
N GLN A 211 3.26 1.27 3.26
CA GLN A 211 3.94 2.46 3.71
C GLN A 211 3.17 3.07 4.87
N GLN A 212 3.90 3.62 5.83
CA GLN A 212 3.34 4.36 6.95
C GLN A 212 3.97 5.75 6.99
N ALA A 213 3.16 6.74 7.30
CA ALA A 213 3.58 8.11 7.48
C ALA A 213 2.82 8.73 8.65
N ILE A 214 3.52 9.53 9.46
CA ILE A 214 2.93 10.21 10.62
C ILE A 214 2.77 11.69 10.29
N TYR A 215 1.58 12.22 10.53
CA TYR A 215 1.21 13.61 10.26
C TYR A 215 0.84 14.35 11.55
N SER A 216 1.08 15.65 11.58
CA SER A 216 0.48 16.58 12.54
C SER A 216 -0.36 17.64 11.83
N LEU A 217 -1.33 18.19 12.56
CA LEU A 217 -2.16 19.30 12.12
C LEU A 217 -1.74 20.57 12.84
N SER A 218 -0.92 21.38 12.18
CA SER A 218 -0.60 22.75 12.61
C SER A 218 -0.96 23.72 11.49
N GLY A 219 -2.26 23.91 11.26
CA GLY A 219 -2.82 24.71 10.15
C GLY A 219 -2.72 24.07 8.75
N ARG A 220 -1.78 23.13 8.52
CA ARG A 220 -1.69 22.25 7.35
C ARG A 220 -1.20 20.86 7.81
N LEU A 221 -1.52 19.82 7.05
CA LEU A 221 -0.90 18.50 7.20
C LEU A 221 0.59 18.60 6.94
N GLN A 222 1.39 18.24 7.94
CA GLN A 222 2.84 18.13 7.82
C GLN A 222 3.26 16.72 8.19
N ARG A 223 4.01 16.07 7.30
CA ARG A 223 4.62 14.78 7.57
C ARG A 223 5.82 14.97 8.50
N ILE A 224 5.88 14.16 9.57
CA ILE A 224 6.92 14.24 10.60
C ILE A 224 7.83 13.00 10.57
N ALA A 225 7.33 11.87 10.06
CA ALA A 225 8.07 10.62 9.87
C ALA A 225 7.45 9.79 8.74
#